data_AF-A0A2K3LTH7-F1
#
_entry.id   AF-A0A2K3LTH7-F1
#
_cell.length_a   1.000
_cell.length_b   1.000
_cell.length_c   1.000
_cell.angle_alpha   90.00
_cell.angle_beta   90.00
_cell.angle_gamma   90.00
#
_symmetry.space_group_name_H-M   'P 1'
#
loop_
_entity.id
_entity.type
_entity.pdbx_description
1 polymer ?
#
loop_
_entity_poly.entity_id
_entity_poly.type
_entity_poly.pdbx_seq_one_letter_code
_entity_poly.pdbx_strand_id
1 'polypeptide(L)'
;MNIKGKKAYVIKEKLKCLKEELRGWNREVFGILDLNIEKTVKELNEVEGLVGSAGANMVLGDKTSINKKFWEQLHFKESLIKQKSRMKWVREGDSNTRFFHASLKSRRRRNQLVMIRKGDNWIQGVENVKLEVKNYFTRNFTEDWHNRPFVNGINFNELSTEDNVLLLQPFSEEEVREVIWSCDGNKSPGPDGFNFNFLKECWLTLKSDVMEFLNEFHQNAVLPKAITASFLALIPKKDHPQYLSDYRPICLIGVLYKILSKVLAGRLKNVMGKLISKCQSAFLPGRQILDGVVVLNEIIDLAKRRKDRCLLFKVDFERAYDTISWNYLERLMLKMGFADRWMKWMKACIFNSSMSVLINGSPTEDFTVGKGLRQGDPLSPFLFLIAAEGLTGMVNKAVDIGKFAGFMVNDSIQFQILQFADDTILMGDSSWDNIRTMKSILRGFELVSGLKINFVKSKLYGINVEANFLAAAASFLDCSHDSIPFKFLGIPVGANPRRQATWKPIVESMTKRLSNWNSRNLSFGGSTKHY
;
A
#
# COMPACT_ATOMS: atom_id res chain seq x y z
N MET A 1 22.06 10.05 28.11
CA MET A 1 23.09 9.85 27.07
C MET A 1 23.34 11.16 26.34
N ASN A 2 24.57 11.66 26.31
CA ASN A 2 24.94 12.89 25.61
C ASN A 2 25.39 12.56 24.19
N ILE A 3 24.44 12.36 23.27
CA ILE A 3 24.72 12.04 21.87
C ILE A 3 24.74 13.34 21.07
N LYS A 4 25.85 13.61 20.36
CA LYS A 4 26.04 14.82 19.54
C LYS A 4 26.26 14.46 18.08
N GLY A 5 25.87 15.34 17.17
CA GLY A 5 26.04 15.17 15.72
C GLY A 5 24.81 15.63 14.95
N LYS A 6 24.67 15.14 13.70
CA LYS A 6 23.48 15.38 12.88
C LYS A 6 22.22 14.95 13.62
N LYS A 7 21.16 15.75 13.56
CA LYS A 7 19.90 15.53 14.29
C LYS A 7 19.27 14.18 13.95
N ALA A 8 19.32 13.79 12.68
CA ALA A 8 18.91 12.47 12.23
C ALA A 8 19.67 11.31 12.91
N TYR A 9 20.96 11.50 13.17
CA TYR A 9 21.80 10.51 13.86
C TYR A 9 21.50 10.47 15.36
N VAL A 10 21.33 11.63 16.00
CA VAL A 10 21.04 11.76 17.43
C VAL A 10 19.76 10.98 17.80
N ILE A 11 18.64 11.26 17.11
CA ILE A 11 17.37 10.57 17.40
C ILE A 11 17.47 9.07 17.11
N LYS A 12 18.17 8.68 16.04
CA LYS A 12 18.36 7.27 15.67
C LYS A 12 19.13 6.50 16.74
N GLU A 13 20.22 7.05 17.26
CA GLU A 13 21.00 6.37 18.31
C GLU A 13 20.23 6.31 19.64
N LYS A 14 19.53 7.40 20.02
CA LYS A 14 18.63 7.38 21.19
C LYS A 14 17.60 6.24 21.10
N LEU A 15 16.93 6.10 19.94
CA LEU A 15 15.96 5.02 19.71
C LEU A 15 16.62 3.63 19.66
N LYS A 16 17.85 3.53 19.15
CA LYS A 16 18.60 2.26 19.14
C LYS A 16 18.93 1.80 20.56
N CYS A 17 19.45 2.69 21.41
CA CYS A 17 19.73 2.37 22.82
C CYS A 17 18.46 1.96 23.56
N LEU A 18 17.37 2.72 23.38
CA LEU A 18 16.07 2.36 23.96
C LEU A 18 15.60 0.97 23.51
N LYS A 19 15.80 0.61 22.24
CA LYS A 19 15.42 -0.70 21.72
C LYS A 19 16.20 -1.85 22.37
N GLU A 20 17.46 -1.63 22.73
CA GLU A 20 18.28 -2.63 23.43
C GLU A 20 17.77 -2.84 24.87
N GLU A 21 17.49 -1.76 25.58
CA GLU A 21 16.86 -1.80 26.92
C GLU A 21 15.48 -2.48 26.89
N LEU A 22 14.62 -2.09 25.95
CA LEU A 22 13.29 -2.70 25.79
C LEU A 22 13.37 -4.19 25.41
N ARG A 23 14.43 -4.63 24.72
CA ARG A 23 14.65 -6.05 24.43
C ARG A 23 15.04 -6.83 25.68
N GLY A 24 15.88 -6.25 26.55
CA GLY A 24 16.19 -6.79 27.88
C GLY A 24 14.92 -6.92 28.70
N TRP A 25 14.21 -5.80 28.88
CA TRP A 25 12.94 -5.74 29.61
C TRP A 25 11.92 -6.75 29.08
N ASN A 26 11.77 -6.87 27.75
CA ASN A 26 10.82 -7.83 27.18
C ASN A 26 11.20 -9.29 27.45
N ARG A 27 12.49 -9.64 27.47
CA ARG A 27 12.93 -11.00 27.83
C ARG A 27 12.65 -11.29 29.30
N GLU A 28 12.94 -10.35 30.18
CA GLU A 28 12.81 -10.49 31.63
C GLU A 28 11.34 -10.51 32.09
N VAL A 29 10.50 -9.61 31.55
CA VAL A 29 9.12 -9.42 32.01
C VAL A 29 8.11 -10.26 31.22
N PHE A 30 8.23 -10.34 29.89
CA PHE A 30 7.25 -11.03 29.03
C PHE A 30 7.74 -12.36 28.46
N GLY A 31 9.05 -12.65 28.50
CA GLY A 31 9.61 -13.90 27.96
C GLY A 31 9.16 -15.14 28.73
N ILE A 32 8.79 -14.96 30.00
CA ILE A 32 8.43 -16.01 30.96
C ILE A 32 6.95 -15.86 31.38
N LEU A 33 6.14 -15.08 30.65
CA LEU A 33 4.80 -14.69 31.09
C LEU A 33 3.88 -15.88 31.39
N ASP A 34 3.94 -16.95 30.60
CA ASP A 34 3.13 -18.16 30.83
C ASP A 34 3.54 -18.87 32.13
N LEU A 35 4.85 -19.01 32.37
CA LEU A 35 5.40 -19.58 33.61
C LEU A 35 5.12 -18.68 34.83
N ASN A 36 5.15 -17.36 34.66
CA ASN A 36 4.81 -16.40 35.72
C ASN A 36 3.32 -16.49 36.11
N ILE A 37 2.43 -16.66 35.13
CA ILE A 37 1.00 -16.89 35.39
C ILE A 37 0.81 -18.21 36.13
N GLU A 38 1.44 -19.30 35.67
CA GLU A 38 1.38 -20.61 36.35
C GLU A 38 1.89 -20.54 37.79
N LYS A 39 2.99 -19.82 38.04
CA LYS A 39 3.53 -19.62 39.38
C LYS A 39 2.56 -18.81 40.26
N THR A 40 2.00 -17.72 39.73
CA THR A 40 1.05 -16.87 40.47
C THR A 40 -0.24 -17.64 40.79
N VAL A 41 -0.70 -18.54 39.91
CA VAL A 41 -1.84 -19.44 40.18
C VAL A 41 -1.53 -20.43 41.30
N LYS A 42 -0.31 -21.01 41.33
CA LYS A 42 0.11 -21.89 42.44
C LYS A 42 0.14 -21.14 43.77
N GLU A 43 0.74 -19.94 43.80
CA GLU A 43 0.76 -19.08 44.99
C GLU A 43 -0.66 -18.72 45.45
N LEU A 44 -1.59 -18.44 44.53
CA LEU A 44 -2.99 -18.17 44.86
C LEU A 44 -3.67 -19.37 45.52
N ASN A 45 -3.47 -20.57 44.97
CA ASN A 45 -4.04 -21.81 45.51
C ASN A 45 -3.48 -22.15 46.90
N GLU A 46 -2.18 -21.88 47.14
CA GLU A 46 -1.54 -22.07 48.45
C GLU A 46 -2.11 -21.12 49.51
N VAL A 47 -2.28 -19.84 49.15
CA VAL A 47 -2.92 -18.84 50.04
C VAL A 47 -4.38 -19.18 50.31
N GLU A 48 -5.14 -19.66 49.32
CA GLU A 48 -6.51 -20.12 49.52
C GLU A 48 -6.60 -21.36 50.43
N GLY A 49 -5.63 -22.28 50.35
CA GLY A 49 -5.51 -23.41 51.27
C GLY A 49 -5.20 -22.99 52.72
N LEU A 50 -4.46 -21.90 52.93
CA LEU A 50 -4.09 -21.37 54.25
C LEU A 50 -5.22 -20.54 54.91
N VAL A 51 -6.07 -19.86 54.12
CA VAL A 51 -7.29 -19.19 54.64
C VAL A 51 -8.25 -20.20 55.30
N GLY A 52 -8.18 -21.47 54.91
CA GLY A 52 -8.94 -22.56 55.55
C GLY A 52 -8.45 -22.96 56.95
N SER A 53 -7.26 -22.51 57.40
CA SER A 53 -6.62 -23.02 58.62
C SER A 53 -6.08 -21.97 59.61
N ALA A 54 -5.95 -20.68 59.26
CA ALA A 54 -5.46 -19.65 60.20
C ALA A 54 -6.06 -18.24 59.98
N GLY A 55 -6.03 -17.42 61.04
CA GLY A 55 -6.75 -16.14 61.20
C GLY A 55 -6.63 -15.11 60.06
N ALA A 56 -7.79 -14.49 59.77
CA ALA A 56 -8.12 -13.86 58.49
C ALA A 56 -7.39 -12.56 58.11
N ASN A 57 -6.87 -11.76 59.05
CA ASN A 57 -6.51 -10.36 58.74
C ASN A 57 -5.16 -10.17 58.03
N MET A 58 -4.17 -11.03 58.26
CA MET A 58 -2.86 -10.92 57.59
C MET A 58 -2.87 -11.56 56.19
N VAL A 59 -3.67 -12.62 56.00
CA VAL A 59 -3.79 -13.38 54.74
C VAL A 59 -4.61 -12.64 53.68
N LEU A 60 -5.51 -11.74 54.08
CA LEU A 60 -6.36 -10.95 53.18
C LEU A 60 -5.56 -9.91 52.36
N GLY A 61 -4.50 -9.32 52.94
CA GLY A 61 -3.62 -8.35 52.26
C GLY A 61 -2.71 -9.00 51.20
N ASP A 62 -2.20 -10.20 51.48
CA ASP A 62 -1.41 -10.98 50.52
C ASP A 62 -2.28 -11.51 49.37
N LYS A 63 -3.50 -11.98 49.65
CA LYS A 63 -4.44 -12.46 48.62
C LYS A 63 -4.84 -11.35 47.64
N THR A 64 -5.09 -10.14 48.12
CA THR A 64 -5.44 -9.00 47.24
C THR A 64 -4.27 -8.59 46.35
N SER A 65 -3.05 -8.61 46.89
CA SER A 65 -1.83 -8.29 46.14
C SER A 65 -1.50 -9.33 45.06
N ILE A 66 -1.62 -10.62 45.37
CA ILE A 66 -1.42 -11.72 44.41
C ILE A 66 -2.50 -11.71 43.33
N ASN A 67 -3.77 -11.48 43.69
CA ASN A 67 -4.86 -11.33 42.72
C ASN A 67 -4.61 -10.17 41.75
N LYS A 68 -4.18 -9.01 42.26
CA LYS A 68 -3.83 -7.86 41.41
C LYS A 68 -2.73 -8.24 40.41
N LYS A 69 -1.67 -8.89 40.88
CA LYS A 69 -0.56 -9.37 40.04
C LYS A 69 -1.01 -10.38 38.98
N PHE A 70 -1.91 -11.30 39.33
CA PHE A 70 -2.50 -12.26 38.39
C PHE A 70 -3.28 -11.56 37.28
N TRP A 71 -4.18 -10.62 37.64
CA TRP A 71 -4.97 -9.87 36.66
C TRP A 71 -4.11 -8.99 35.76
N GLU A 72 -3.06 -8.36 36.30
CA GLU A 72 -2.08 -7.60 35.52
C GLU A 72 -1.36 -8.49 34.49
N GLN A 73 -0.87 -9.66 34.89
CA GLN A 73 -0.22 -10.61 33.98
C GLN A 73 -1.16 -11.13 32.89
N LEU A 74 -2.41 -11.42 33.25
CA LEU A 74 -3.43 -11.85 32.29
C LEU A 74 -3.73 -10.73 31.28
N HIS A 75 -3.90 -9.50 31.75
CA HIS A 75 -4.10 -8.33 30.91
C HIS A 75 -2.92 -8.09 29.95
N PHE A 76 -1.68 -8.30 30.41
CA PHE A 76 -0.50 -8.25 29.53
C PHE A 76 -0.52 -9.33 28.46
N LYS A 77 -0.87 -10.57 28.82
CA LYS A 77 -0.98 -11.69 27.87
C LYS A 77 -2.03 -11.41 26.80
N GLU A 78 -3.19 -10.93 27.20
CA GLU A 78 -4.27 -10.55 26.30
C GLU A 78 -3.85 -9.42 25.36
N SER A 79 -3.24 -8.37 25.90
CA SER A 79 -2.75 -7.23 25.12
C SER A 79 -1.73 -7.67 24.06
N LEU A 80 -0.82 -8.56 24.42
CA LEU A 80 0.20 -9.11 23.53
C LEU A 80 -0.41 -10.01 22.44
N ILE A 81 -1.38 -10.86 22.79
CA ILE A 81 -2.11 -11.70 21.81
C ILE A 81 -2.93 -10.82 20.85
N LYS A 82 -3.60 -9.79 21.36
CA LYS A 82 -4.37 -8.81 20.58
C LYS A 82 -3.46 -8.08 19.58
N GLN A 83 -2.29 -7.63 20.03
CA GLN A 83 -1.32 -6.96 19.15
C GLN A 83 -0.78 -7.91 18.07
N LYS A 84 -0.48 -9.17 18.43
CA LYS A 84 0.00 -10.18 17.47
C LYS A 84 -1.09 -10.59 16.47
N SER A 85 -2.35 -10.68 16.90
CA SER A 85 -3.46 -11.12 16.05
C SER A 85 -3.85 -10.06 15.00
N ARG A 86 -3.58 -8.78 15.27
CA ARG A 86 -3.85 -7.61 14.39
C ARG A 86 -5.32 -7.50 13.98
N MET A 87 -6.24 -7.94 14.84
CA MET A 87 -7.67 -7.81 14.61
C MET A 87 -8.16 -6.42 15.04
N LYS A 88 -8.86 -5.72 14.13
CA LYS A 88 -9.40 -4.36 14.36
C LYS A 88 -10.74 -4.33 15.12
N TRP A 89 -11.44 -5.46 15.18
CA TRP A 89 -12.90 -5.50 15.40
C TRP A 89 -13.34 -5.78 16.84
N VAL A 90 -12.40 -5.81 17.78
CA VAL A 90 -12.71 -6.16 19.18
C VAL A 90 -12.73 -4.88 20.01
N ARG A 91 -13.94 -4.33 20.17
CA ARG A 91 -14.27 -3.49 21.33
C ARG A 91 -14.64 -4.45 22.47
N GLU A 92 -13.98 -4.24 23.60
CA GLU A 92 -14.18 -4.81 24.95
C GLU A 92 -15.19 -5.98 25.07
N GLY A 93 -14.67 -7.18 25.36
CA GLY A 93 -15.50 -8.26 25.89
C GLY A 93 -15.08 -9.70 25.58
N ASP A 94 -14.21 -9.94 24.59
CA ASP A 94 -13.82 -11.32 24.23
C ASP A 94 -12.36 -11.59 24.59
N SER A 95 -12.18 -12.05 25.82
CA SER A 95 -10.91 -12.41 26.45
C SER A 95 -10.40 -13.77 25.97
N ASN A 96 -9.15 -13.80 25.51
CA ASN A 96 -8.30 -14.99 25.41
C ASN A 96 -8.92 -16.26 24.76
N THR A 97 -9.56 -16.13 23.61
CA THR A 97 -10.23 -17.27 22.96
C THR A 97 -9.27 -18.14 22.12
N ARG A 98 -9.55 -19.45 22.04
CA ARG A 98 -8.99 -20.39 21.04
C ARG A 98 -9.01 -19.79 19.62
N PHE A 99 -9.96 -18.90 19.36
CA PHE A 99 -10.10 -18.16 18.11
C PHE A 99 -8.90 -17.24 17.80
N PHE A 100 -8.32 -16.51 18.76
CA PHE A 100 -7.12 -15.71 18.50
C PHE A 100 -5.92 -16.59 18.18
N HIS A 101 -5.74 -17.68 18.93
CA HIS A 101 -4.68 -18.65 18.67
C HIS A 101 -4.86 -19.35 17.32
N ALA A 102 -6.08 -19.73 16.96
CA ALA A 102 -6.40 -20.33 15.65
C ALA A 102 -6.16 -19.32 14.50
N SER A 103 -6.58 -18.07 14.67
CA SER A 103 -6.36 -16.99 13.70
C SER A 103 -4.86 -16.70 13.51
N LEU A 104 -4.09 -16.68 14.61
CA LEU A 104 -2.63 -16.54 14.58
C LEU A 104 -1.96 -17.73 13.87
N LYS A 105 -2.34 -18.97 14.21
CA LYS A 105 -1.80 -20.19 13.58
C LYS A 105 -2.14 -20.23 12.08
N SER A 106 -3.37 -19.88 11.69
CA SER A 106 -3.81 -19.80 10.30
C SER A 106 -3.01 -18.77 9.51
N ARG A 107 -2.83 -17.55 10.05
CA ARG A 107 -2.00 -16.50 9.42
C ARG A 107 -0.54 -16.91 9.29
N ARG A 108 0.04 -17.51 10.34
CA ARG A 108 1.43 -18.00 10.30
C ARG A 108 1.59 -19.03 9.20
N ARG A 109 0.71 -20.04 9.13
CA ARG A 109 0.74 -21.07 8.08
C ARG A 109 0.59 -20.47 6.67
N ARG A 110 -0.36 -19.56 6.47
CA ARG A 110 -0.60 -18.94 5.15
C ARG A 110 0.56 -18.05 4.68
N ASN A 111 1.24 -17.37 5.61
CA ASN A 111 2.33 -16.45 5.28
C ASN A 111 3.71 -17.12 5.32
N GLN A 112 3.81 -18.37 5.76
CA GLN A 112 5.07 -19.08 5.86
C GLN A 112 5.56 -19.45 4.47
N LEU A 113 6.77 -19.02 4.16
CA LEU A 113 7.41 -19.29 2.89
C LEU A 113 8.45 -20.39 3.13
N VAL A 114 8.04 -21.63 2.86
CA VAL A 114 8.83 -22.85 3.10
C VAL A 114 9.60 -23.27 1.84
N MET A 115 8.92 -23.24 0.70
CA MET A 115 9.46 -23.59 -0.60
C MET A 115 8.93 -22.64 -1.67
N ILE A 116 9.76 -22.36 -2.67
CA ILE A 116 9.39 -21.55 -3.83
C ILE A 116 9.72 -22.35 -5.10
N ARG A 117 8.88 -22.24 -6.10
CA ARG A 117 9.14 -22.78 -7.44
C ARG A 117 9.84 -21.75 -8.32
N LYS A 118 10.91 -22.16 -9.00
CA LYS A 118 11.66 -21.39 -10.00
C LYS A 118 11.74 -22.19 -11.28
N GLY A 119 10.93 -21.83 -12.29
CA GLY A 119 10.74 -22.67 -13.46
C GLY A 119 10.20 -24.04 -13.04
N ASP A 120 10.93 -25.10 -13.34
CA ASP A 120 10.55 -26.46 -12.96
C ASP A 120 11.22 -26.97 -11.66
N ASN A 121 12.12 -26.18 -11.08
CA ASN A 121 12.84 -26.57 -9.88
C ASN A 121 12.19 -26.00 -8.61
N TRP A 122 12.21 -26.80 -7.54
CA TRP A 122 11.80 -26.38 -6.21
C TRP A 122 13.00 -25.98 -5.38
N ILE A 123 12.95 -24.79 -4.81
CA ILE A 123 13.97 -24.26 -3.90
C ILE A 123 13.47 -24.46 -2.48
N GLN A 124 14.28 -25.17 -1.69
CA GLN A 124 14.02 -25.51 -0.30
C GLN A 124 15.23 -25.13 0.57
N GLY A 125 14.98 -24.98 1.87
CA GLY A 125 15.99 -24.57 2.85
C GLY A 125 16.01 -23.06 3.07
N VAL A 126 16.14 -22.64 4.32
CA VAL A 126 16.00 -21.23 4.75
C VAL A 126 16.97 -20.32 4.01
N GLU A 127 18.24 -20.70 3.89
CA GLU A 127 19.27 -19.88 3.27
C GLU A 127 19.15 -19.83 1.74
N ASN A 128 18.85 -20.95 1.08
CA ASN A 128 18.61 -20.97 -0.37
C ASN A 128 17.40 -20.13 -0.77
N VAL A 129 16.31 -20.23 0.02
CA VAL A 129 15.11 -19.42 -0.14
C VAL A 129 15.43 -17.94 0.06
N LYS A 130 16.20 -17.57 1.10
CA LYS A 130 16.64 -16.20 1.32
C LYS A 130 17.45 -15.65 0.16
N LEU A 131 18.40 -16.42 -0.33
CA LEU A 131 19.26 -16.02 -1.44
C LEU A 131 18.46 -15.83 -2.74
N GLU A 132 17.57 -16.76 -3.07
CA GLU A 132 16.74 -16.65 -4.27
C GLU A 132 15.79 -15.45 -4.20
N VAL A 133 15.14 -15.25 -3.05
CA VAL A 133 14.24 -14.10 -2.85
C VAL A 133 15.01 -12.79 -2.99
N LYS A 134 16.19 -12.67 -2.36
CA LYS A 134 17.07 -11.50 -2.52
C LYS A 134 17.38 -11.27 -3.99
N ASN A 135 17.91 -12.29 -4.68
CA ASN A 135 18.30 -12.19 -6.09
C ASN A 135 17.13 -11.80 -7.00
N TYR A 136 15.94 -12.37 -6.76
CA TYR A 136 14.73 -12.05 -7.51
C TYR A 136 14.35 -10.57 -7.36
N PHE A 137 14.30 -10.06 -6.14
CA PHE A 137 13.94 -8.66 -5.91
C PHE A 137 15.04 -7.67 -6.29
N THR A 138 16.32 -8.00 -6.08
CA THR A 138 17.44 -7.18 -6.57
C THR A 138 17.33 -6.97 -8.08
N ARG A 139 17.11 -8.04 -8.86
CA ARG A 139 16.93 -7.92 -10.32
C ARG A 139 15.70 -7.08 -10.68
N ASN A 140 14.58 -7.28 -9.97
CA ASN A 140 13.36 -6.53 -10.25
C ASN A 140 13.49 -5.03 -9.98
N PHE A 141 14.28 -4.64 -9.00
CA PHE A 141 14.46 -3.25 -8.58
C PHE A 141 15.73 -2.59 -9.16
N THR A 142 16.51 -3.31 -9.98
CA THR A 142 17.65 -2.74 -10.71
C THR A 142 17.14 -2.02 -11.97
N GLU A 143 17.62 -0.81 -12.23
CA GLU A 143 17.35 -0.10 -13.49
C GLU A 143 18.42 -0.49 -14.50
N ASP A 144 18.01 -1.26 -15.51
CA ASP A 144 18.89 -1.72 -16.58
C ASP A 144 19.01 -0.68 -17.71
N TRP A 145 18.05 0.26 -17.80
CA TRP A 145 17.99 1.27 -18.86
C TRP A 145 18.30 2.66 -18.31
N HIS A 146 19.59 3.01 -18.30
CA HIS A 146 20.05 4.28 -17.74
C HIS A 146 19.63 5.50 -18.58
N ASN A 147 19.51 5.36 -19.90
CA ASN A 147 19.15 6.44 -20.81
C ASN A 147 17.84 6.15 -21.55
N ARG A 148 16.72 6.36 -20.87
CA ARG A 148 15.39 6.26 -21.48
C ARG A 148 15.06 7.51 -22.30
N PRO A 149 14.37 7.37 -23.44
CA PRO A 149 13.79 8.51 -24.12
C PRO A 149 12.79 9.22 -23.21
N PHE A 150 12.52 10.49 -23.48
CA PHE A 150 11.55 11.28 -22.72
C PHE A 150 10.46 11.83 -23.62
N VAL A 151 9.28 12.02 -23.06
CA VAL A 151 8.13 12.60 -23.76
C VAL A 151 8.33 14.10 -23.98
N ASN A 152 8.68 14.46 -25.22
CA ASN A 152 8.79 15.84 -25.69
C ASN A 152 7.53 16.27 -26.44
N GLY A 153 7.22 17.57 -26.41
CA GLY A 153 6.05 18.14 -27.10
C GLY A 153 4.69 17.88 -26.44
N ILE A 154 4.70 17.41 -25.18
CA ILE A 154 3.52 17.31 -24.32
C ILE A 154 3.58 18.45 -23.31
N ASN A 155 2.50 19.22 -23.25
CA ASN A 155 2.32 20.28 -22.27
C ASN A 155 1.61 19.69 -21.06
N PHE A 156 2.24 19.82 -19.89
CA PHE A 156 1.63 19.43 -18.61
C PHE A 156 1.20 20.69 -17.88
N ASN A 157 0.25 20.54 -16.96
CA ASN A 157 -0.03 21.63 -16.01
C ASN A 157 1.18 21.85 -15.12
N GLU A 158 1.50 23.11 -14.87
CA GLU A 158 2.64 23.53 -14.08
C GLU A 158 2.18 24.14 -12.75
N LEU A 159 2.99 23.93 -11.71
CA LEU A 159 2.79 24.60 -10.43
C LEU A 159 3.16 26.08 -10.53
N SER A 160 2.38 26.93 -9.88
CA SER A 160 2.74 28.33 -9.74
C SER A 160 3.87 28.52 -8.72
N THR A 161 4.43 29.74 -8.68
CA THR A 161 5.42 30.11 -7.66
C THR A 161 4.81 30.02 -6.26
N GLU A 162 3.55 30.43 -6.10
CA GLU A 162 2.83 30.39 -4.82
C GLU A 162 2.63 28.94 -4.34
N ASP A 163 2.31 28.02 -5.26
CA ASP A 163 2.19 26.60 -4.94
C ASP A 163 3.53 26.04 -4.42
N ASN A 164 4.64 26.39 -5.07
CA ASN A 164 5.97 25.99 -4.62
C ASN A 164 6.33 26.60 -3.25
N VAL A 165 5.98 27.86 -2.99
CA VAL A 165 6.19 28.51 -1.68
C VAL A 165 5.42 27.77 -0.59
N LEU A 166 4.19 27.32 -0.85
CA LEU A 166 3.39 26.53 0.10
C LEU A 166 4.00 25.15 0.36
N LEU A 167 4.44 24.44 -0.70
CA LEU A 167 5.07 23.13 -0.57
C LEU A 167 6.36 23.18 0.28
N LEU A 168 7.13 24.27 0.16
CA LEU A 168 8.45 24.43 0.75
C LEU A 168 8.46 25.10 2.14
N GLN A 169 7.31 25.41 2.72
CA GLN A 169 7.22 26.00 4.06
C GLN A 169 8.03 25.20 5.11
N PRO A 170 8.54 25.80 6.18
CA PRO A 170 9.07 25.05 7.32
C PRO A 170 8.03 24.06 7.87
N PHE A 171 8.47 22.96 8.47
CA PHE A 171 7.56 22.00 9.10
C PHE A 171 7.12 22.55 10.46
N SER A 172 5.80 22.74 10.65
CA SER A 172 5.28 23.15 11.95
C SER A 172 5.08 21.95 12.87
N GLU A 173 5.10 22.21 14.18
CA GLU A 173 4.84 21.14 15.15
C GLU A 173 3.41 20.61 15.01
N GLU A 174 2.45 21.51 14.78
CA GLU A 174 1.04 21.20 14.64
C GLU A 174 0.83 20.24 13.46
N GLU A 175 1.44 20.53 12.30
CA GLU A 175 1.39 19.68 11.10
C GLU A 175 1.92 18.26 11.40
N VAL A 176 3.05 18.18 12.10
CA VAL A 176 3.69 16.90 12.46
C VAL A 176 2.84 16.14 13.48
N ARG A 177 2.28 16.84 14.47
CA ARG A 177 1.40 16.28 15.48
C ARG A 177 0.12 15.71 14.84
N GLU A 178 -0.54 16.45 13.97
CA GLU A 178 -1.72 15.97 13.25
C GLU A 178 -1.44 14.69 12.44
N VAL A 179 -0.28 14.63 11.79
CA VAL A 179 0.18 13.44 11.08
C VAL A 179 0.32 12.24 12.02
N ILE A 180 0.91 12.42 13.20
CA ILE A 180 1.09 11.35 14.20
C ILE A 180 -0.27 10.88 14.72
N TRP A 181 -1.16 11.80 15.08
CA TRP A 181 -2.47 11.46 15.68
C TRP A 181 -3.43 10.82 14.69
N SER A 182 -3.42 11.23 13.42
CA SER A 182 -4.21 10.61 12.35
C SER A 182 -3.79 9.17 12.00
N CYS A 183 -2.60 8.73 12.43
CA CYS A 183 -2.12 7.37 12.18
C CYS A 183 -2.73 6.34 13.12
N ASP A 184 -3.06 5.17 12.57
CA ASP A 184 -3.34 3.96 13.35
C ASP A 184 -2.06 3.54 14.13
N GLY A 185 -2.15 3.56 15.46
CA GLY A 185 -1.03 3.27 16.37
C GLY A 185 -0.52 1.84 16.28
N ASN A 186 -1.35 0.90 15.82
CA ASN A 186 -1.09 -0.54 15.88
C ASN A 186 -0.59 -1.14 14.56
N LYS A 187 -0.08 -0.34 13.63
CA LYS A 187 0.56 -0.83 12.40
C LYS A 187 1.91 -1.50 12.68
N SER A 188 2.30 -2.41 11.79
CA SER A 188 3.61 -3.06 11.85
C SER A 188 4.74 -2.02 11.72
N PRO A 189 5.77 -2.08 12.58
CA PRO A 189 6.90 -1.19 12.51
C PRO A 189 7.84 -1.54 11.35
N GLY A 190 8.70 -0.59 10.96
CA GLY A 190 9.81 -0.81 10.04
C GLY A 190 11.07 -1.35 10.75
N PRO A 191 12.26 -1.17 10.15
CA PRO A 191 13.53 -1.61 10.73
C PRO A 191 13.86 -1.02 12.11
N ASP A 192 13.36 0.17 12.40
CA ASP A 192 13.51 0.83 13.69
C ASP A 192 12.80 0.09 14.83
N GLY A 193 11.65 -0.54 14.54
CA GLY A 193 10.90 -1.35 15.50
C GLY A 193 9.86 -0.58 16.31
N PHE A 194 9.65 0.71 16.02
CA PHE A 194 8.71 1.57 16.73
C PHE A 194 7.45 1.82 15.90
N ASN A 195 6.31 2.00 16.57
CA ASN A 195 5.02 2.29 15.93
C ASN A 195 4.51 3.67 16.33
N PHE A 196 3.38 4.10 15.75
CA PHE A 196 2.81 5.41 16.07
C PHE A 196 2.21 5.47 17.48
N ASN A 197 1.85 4.34 18.09
CA ASN A 197 1.37 4.36 19.48
C ASN A 197 2.48 4.83 20.42
N PHE A 198 3.69 4.29 20.25
CA PHE A 198 4.87 4.73 20.99
C PHE A 198 5.12 6.24 20.85
N LEU A 199 5.02 6.78 19.62
CA LEU A 199 5.18 8.22 19.41
C LEU A 199 4.10 9.07 20.08
N LYS A 200 2.85 8.61 20.11
CA LYS A 200 1.74 9.32 20.76
C LYS A 200 1.95 9.40 22.27
N GLU A 201 2.26 8.26 22.89
CA GLU A 201 2.48 8.17 24.34
C GLU A 201 3.73 8.95 24.78
N CYS A 202 4.80 8.87 23.98
CA CYS A 202 6.09 9.50 24.31
C CYS A 202 6.31 10.85 23.61
N TRP A 203 5.26 11.49 23.08
CA TRP A 203 5.40 12.70 22.26
C TRP A 203 6.11 13.82 23.00
N LEU A 204 5.74 14.08 24.26
CA LEU A 204 6.34 15.16 25.05
C LEU A 204 7.86 15.01 25.20
N THR A 205 8.34 13.78 25.27
CA THR A 205 9.78 13.47 25.37
C THR A 205 10.47 13.53 24.00
N LEU A 206 9.83 13.02 22.94
CA LEU A 206 10.45 12.86 21.62
C LEU A 206 10.30 14.08 20.70
N LYS A 207 9.32 14.96 20.97
CA LYS A 207 8.94 16.11 20.15
C LYS A 207 10.15 16.92 19.71
N SER A 208 11.01 17.32 20.65
CA SER A 208 12.16 18.16 20.35
C SER A 208 13.10 17.49 19.34
N ASP A 209 13.48 16.23 19.59
CA ASP A 209 14.36 15.47 18.71
C ASP A 209 13.74 15.25 17.31
N VAL A 210 12.43 15.00 17.25
CA VAL A 210 11.70 14.80 15.96
C VAL A 210 11.67 16.10 15.17
N MET A 211 11.36 17.24 15.80
CA MET A 211 11.30 18.53 15.13
C MET A 211 12.69 18.99 14.67
N GLU A 212 13.73 18.78 15.49
CA GLU A 212 15.11 19.05 15.08
C GLU A 212 15.53 18.22 13.85
N PHE A 213 15.15 16.93 13.81
CA PHE A 213 15.37 16.08 12.65
C PHE A 213 14.68 16.62 11.39
N LEU A 214 13.41 16.99 11.48
CA LEU A 214 12.64 17.51 10.35
C LEU A 214 13.18 18.85 9.85
N ASN A 215 13.60 19.73 10.76
CA ASN A 215 14.21 21.02 10.42
C ASN A 215 15.58 20.85 9.74
N GLU A 216 16.41 19.91 10.22
CA GLU A 216 17.68 19.58 9.56
C GLU A 216 17.45 19.00 8.15
N PHE A 217 16.43 18.15 7.99
CA PHE A 217 16.05 17.64 6.68
C PHE A 217 15.53 18.74 5.75
N HIS A 218 14.70 19.65 6.26
CA HIS A 218 14.18 20.80 5.49
C HIS A 218 15.32 21.56 4.84
N GLN A 219 16.35 21.92 5.62
CA GLN A 219 17.51 22.70 5.19
C GLN A 219 18.43 21.93 4.23
N ASN A 220 18.78 20.69 4.58
CA ASN A 220 19.86 19.99 3.90
C ASN A 220 19.40 18.98 2.84
N ALA A 221 18.14 18.54 2.89
CA ALA A 221 17.59 17.49 2.03
C ALA A 221 18.43 16.19 2.05
N VAL A 222 18.98 15.81 3.22
CA VAL A 222 19.79 14.60 3.38
C VAL A 222 19.15 13.68 4.41
N LEU A 223 19.04 12.40 4.06
CA LEU A 223 18.58 11.35 4.97
C LEU A 223 19.64 10.25 5.10
N PRO A 224 20.02 9.85 6.32
CA PRO A 224 20.88 8.69 6.52
C PRO A 224 20.21 7.39 6.03
N LYS A 225 21.02 6.47 5.49
CA LYS A 225 20.56 5.12 5.07
C LYS A 225 19.75 4.40 6.15
N ALA A 226 20.10 4.57 7.42
CA ALA A 226 19.38 3.96 8.53
C ALA A 226 17.91 4.41 8.65
N ILE A 227 17.57 5.63 8.19
CA ILE A 227 16.21 6.17 8.21
C ILE A 227 15.43 5.74 6.97
N THR A 228 16.09 5.70 5.79
CA THR A 228 15.46 5.33 4.52
C THR A 228 15.38 3.82 4.29
N ALA A 229 16.08 3.02 5.11
CA ALA A 229 16.03 1.56 5.09
C ALA A 229 14.60 1.06 5.30
N SER A 230 14.23 0.03 4.53
CA SER A 230 12.89 -0.54 4.58
C SER A 230 12.93 -2.06 4.51
N PHE A 231 11.89 -2.67 5.07
CA PHE A 231 11.68 -4.11 4.98
C PHE A 231 10.59 -4.43 3.95
N LEU A 232 10.85 -5.38 3.06
CA LEU A 232 9.87 -5.89 2.11
C LEU A 232 9.18 -7.12 2.70
N ALA A 233 7.92 -6.99 3.09
CA ALA A 233 7.09 -8.10 3.54
C ALA A 233 6.29 -8.67 2.37
N LEU A 234 6.27 -9.99 2.22
CA LEU A 234 5.55 -10.68 1.15
C LEU A 234 4.16 -11.12 1.62
N ILE A 235 3.11 -10.66 0.93
CA ILE A 235 1.72 -11.04 1.22
C ILE A 235 1.17 -11.89 0.06
N PRO A 236 0.69 -13.12 0.30
CA PRO A 236 0.08 -13.95 -0.74
C PRO A 236 -1.10 -13.26 -1.44
N LYS A 237 -1.12 -13.27 -2.78
CA LYS A 237 -2.27 -12.78 -3.59
C LYS A 237 -3.35 -13.84 -3.74
N LYS A 238 -2.98 -15.11 -3.66
CA LYS A 238 -3.84 -16.28 -3.85
C LYS A 238 -3.55 -17.34 -2.78
N ASP A 239 -4.46 -18.29 -2.62
CA ASP A 239 -4.21 -19.46 -1.77
C ASP A 239 -3.13 -20.34 -2.40
N HIS A 240 -2.28 -20.95 -1.56
CA HIS A 240 -1.16 -21.80 -1.97
C HIS A 240 -0.22 -21.15 -3.03
N PRO A 241 0.40 -20.00 -2.70
CA PRO A 241 1.34 -19.34 -3.61
C PRO A 241 2.57 -20.22 -3.90
N GLN A 242 2.96 -20.33 -5.16
CA GLN A 242 4.09 -21.18 -5.59
C GLN A 242 5.27 -20.34 -6.11
N TYR A 243 4.96 -19.24 -6.80
CA TYR A 243 5.96 -18.36 -7.40
C TYR A 243 6.08 -17.05 -6.63
N LEU A 244 7.23 -16.38 -6.71
CA LEU A 244 7.40 -15.05 -6.09
C LEU A 244 6.47 -13.97 -6.67
N SER A 245 6.04 -14.14 -7.92
CA SER A 245 5.03 -13.29 -8.56
C SER A 245 3.63 -13.40 -7.94
N ASP A 246 3.35 -14.51 -7.24
CA ASP A 246 2.10 -14.74 -6.51
C ASP A 246 2.05 -13.96 -5.19
N TYR A 247 3.13 -13.31 -4.79
CA TYR A 247 3.19 -12.46 -3.62
C TYR A 247 3.10 -10.99 -4.01
N ARG A 248 2.49 -10.20 -3.12
CA ARG A 248 2.48 -8.75 -3.18
C ARG A 248 3.55 -8.23 -2.22
N PRO A 249 4.55 -7.50 -2.73
CA PRO A 249 5.57 -6.89 -1.88
C PRO A 249 5.00 -5.65 -1.17
N ILE A 250 5.09 -5.60 0.16
CA ILE A 250 4.72 -4.42 0.96
C ILE A 250 5.94 -3.92 1.72
N CYS A 251 6.28 -2.65 1.51
CA CYS A 251 7.35 -1.97 2.21
C CYS A 251 6.89 -1.53 3.61
N LEU A 252 7.61 -1.98 4.61
CA LEU A 252 7.55 -1.51 5.98
C LEU A 252 8.69 -0.50 6.17
N ILE A 253 8.31 0.77 6.17
CA ILE A 253 9.23 1.90 6.38
C ILE A 253 9.32 2.28 7.87
N GLY A 254 10.47 2.81 8.28
CA GLY A 254 10.67 3.31 9.65
C GLY A 254 9.73 4.44 10.01
N VAL A 255 9.38 4.56 11.29
CA VAL A 255 8.43 5.52 11.84
C VAL A 255 8.85 6.97 11.61
N LEU A 256 10.15 7.29 11.75
CA LEU A 256 10.66 8.65 11.52
C LEU A 256 10.52 9.05 10.05
N TYR A 257 10.95 8.19 9.14
CA TYR A 257 10.76 8.40 7.71
C TYR A 257 9.26 8.46 7.34
N LYS A 258 8.43 7.65 7.99
CA LYS A 258 6.98 7.62 7.76
C LYS A 258 6.29 8.90 8.18
N ILE A 259 6.72 9.55 9.27
CA ILE A 259 6.26 10.90 9.65
C ILE A 259 6.59 11.87 8.52
N LEU A 260 7.87 11.94 8.12
CA LEU A 260 8.33 12.84 7.07
C LEU A 260 7.57 12.63 5.75
N SER A 261 7.50 11.38 5.28
CA SER A 261 6.78 11.03 4.06
C SER A 261 5.30 11.40 4.14
N LYS A 262 4.64 11.20 5.30
CA LYS A 262 3.24 11.63 5.47
C LYS A 262 3.06 13.14 5.42
N VAL A 263 3.95 13.90 6.05
CA VAL A 263 3.92 15.36 5.98
C VAL A 263 4.05 15.83 4.53
N LEU A 264 5.06 15.32 3.81
CA LEU A 264 5.27 15.63 2.40
C LEU A 264 4.09 15.20 1.52
N ALA A 265 3.53 14.02 1.75
CA ALA A 265 2.36 13.53 1.04
C ALA A 265 1.11 14.41 1.29
N GLY A 266 0.95 14.91 2.53
CA GLY A 266 -0.11 15.86 2.89
C GLY A 266 0.00 17.16 2.11
N ARG A 267 1.22 17.72 2.00
CA ARG A 267 1.49 18.92 1.20
C ARG A 267 1.28 18.69 -0.29
N LEU A 268 1.81 17.57 -0.81
CA LEU A 268 1.65 17.21 -2.21
C LEU A 268 0.18 17.10 -2.59
N LYS A 269 -0.65 16.46 -1.76
CA LYS A 269 -2.09 16.30 -1.96
C LYS A 269 -2.80 17.64 -2.26
N ASN A 270 -2.36 18.75 -1.67
CA ASN A 270 -2.98 20.06 -1.86
C ASN A 270 -2.80 20.62 -3.28
N VAL A 271 -1.70 20.26 -3.96
CA VAL A 271 -1.41 20.73 -5.32
C VAL A 271 -1.80 19.71 -6.40
N MET A 272 -1.98 18.44 -6.03
CA MET A 272 -2.27 17.36 -7.00
C MET A 272 -3.51 17.62 -7.87
N GLY A 273 -4.53 18.30 -7.34
CA GLY A 273 -5.74 18.62 -8.10
C GLY A 273 -5.50 19.57 -9.29
N LYS A 274 -4.42 20.36 -9.26
CA LYS A 274 -4.02 21.27 -10.34
C LYS A 274 -3.21 20.55 -11.42
N LEU A 275 -2.41 19.57 -11.02
CA LEU A 275 -1.50 18.83 -11.90
C LEU A 275 -2.17 17.68 -12.65
N ILE A 276 -3.07 16.95 -11.98
CA ILE A 276 -3.61 15.69 -12.50
C ILE A 276 -4.94 15.90 -13.22
N SER A 277 -5.00 15.40 -14.46
CA SER A 277 -6.17 15.48 -15.33
C SER A 277 -7.43 14.91 -14.66
N LYS A 278 -8.60 15.45 -15.03
CA LYS A 278 -9.90 15.05 -14.45
C LYS A 278 -10.26 13.57 -14.71
N CYS A 279 -9.65 12.96 -15.72
CA CYS A 279 -9.84 11.54 -16.07
C CYS A 279 -9.20 10.57 -15.06
N GLN A 280 -8.38 11.04 -14.11
CA GLN A 280 -7.78 10.22 -13.06
C GLN A 280 -8.50 10.43 -11.72
N SER A 281 -9.28 9.46 -11.25
CA SER A 281 -10.13 9.64 -10.06
C SER A 281 -9.55 9.07 -8.76
N ALA A 282 -8.37 8.45 -8.77
CA ALA A 282 -7.80 7.82 -7.57
C ALA A 282 -7.08 8.81 -6.63
N PHE A 283 -7.23 8.59 -5.32
CA PHE A 283 -6.49 9.24 -4.22
C PHE A 283 -6.55 10.78 -4.11
N LEU A 284 -7.35 11.44 -4.94
CA LEU A 284 -7.50 12.90 -4.94
C LEU A 284 -8.74 13.35 -4.15
N PRO A 285 -8.65 14.45 -3.37
CA PRO A 285 -9.78 14.98 -2.63
C PRO A 285 -10.89 15.42 -3.61
N GLY A 286 -12.15 15.11 -3.24
CA GLY A 286 -13.32 15.45 -4.05
C GLY A 286 -13.58 14.53 -5.25
N ARG A 287 -12.77 13.49 -5.47
CA ARG A 287 -13.00 12.46 -6.51
C ARG A 287 -13.37 11.14 -5.83
N GLN A 288 -14.48 10.53 -6.24
CA GLN A 288 -14.95 9.26 -5.71
C GLN A 288 -14.63 8.09 -6.64
N ILE A 289 -14.46 6.89 -6.07
CA ILE A 289 -14.22 5.66 -6.82
C ILE A 289 -15.37 5.34 -7.81
N LEU A 290 -16.58 5.76 -7.45
CA LEU A 290 -17.79 5.50 -8.23
C LEU A 290 -17.90 6.43 -9.45
N ASP A 291 -17.27 7.60 -9.43
CA ASP A 291 -17.37 8.59 -10.51
C ASP A 291 -16.94 7.99 -11.85
N GLY A 292 -15.78 7.31 -11.86
CA GLY A 292 -15.27 6.64 -13.06
C GLY A 292 -16.18 5.49 -13.53
N VAL A 293 -16.75 4.74 -12.61
CA VAL A 293 -17.69 3.64 -12.92
C VAL A 293 -18.97 4.17 -13.55
N VAL A 294 -19.51 5.27 -13.02
CA VAL A 294 -20.72 5.92 -13.56
C VAL A 294 -20.46 6.46 -14.96
N VAL A 295 -19.38 7.24 -15.14
CA VAL A 295 -19.00 7.80 -16.44
C VAL A 295 -18.88 6.70 -17.49
N LEU A 296 -18.19 5.61 -17.15
CA LEU A 296 -17.99 4.50 -18.07
C LEU A 296 -19.29 3.77 -18.42
N ASN A 297 -20.19 3.57 -17.46
CA ASN A 297 -21.50 2.98 -17.70
C ASN A 297 -22.34 3.82 -18.66
N GLU A 298 -22.43 5.13 -18.42
CA GLU A 298 -23.19 6.06 -19.27
C GLU A 298 -22.64 6.09 -20.70
N ILE A 299 -21.31 6.09 -20.85
CA ILE A 299 -20.65 6.09 -22.16
C ILE A 299 -20.92 4.80 -22.93
N ILE A 300 -20.83 3.64 -22.27
CA ILE A 300 -21.13 2.35 -22.90
C ILE A 300 -22.60 2.28 -23.32
N ASP A 301 -23.51 2.74 -22.47
CA ASP A 301 -24.93 2.76 -22.78
C ASP A 301 -25.27 3.71 -23.93
N LEU A 302 -24.64 4.89 -23.95
CA LEU A 302 -24.79 5.87 -25.03
C LEU A 302 -24.30 5.30 -26.37
N ALA A 303 -23.10 4.72 -26.41
CA ALA A 303 -22.55 4.11 -27.62
C ALA A 303 -23.45 2.97 -28.15
N LYS A 304 -24.00 2.14 -27.24
CA LYS A 304 -24.99 1.10 -27.60
C LYS A 304 -26.25 1.71 -28.21
N ARG A 305 -26.82 2.75 -27.60
CA ARG A 305 -28.05 3.40 -28.07
C ARG A 305 -27.88 4.08 -29.43
N ARG A 306 -26.75 4.75 -29.65
CA ARG A 306 -26.42 5.42 -30.92
C ARG A 306 -25.95 4.49 -32.03
N LYS A 307 -25.69 3.22 -31.70
CA LYS A 307 -25.08 2.22 -32.60
C LYS A 307 -23.68 2.63 -33.06
N ASP A 308 -22.98 3.42 -32.26
CA ASP A 308 -21.61 3.83 -32.53
C ASP A 308 -20.68 2.62 -32.46
N ARG A 309 -19.76 2.52 -33.42
CA ARG A 309 -18.76 1.44 -33.48
C ARG A 309 -17.53 1.85 -32.69
N CYS A 310 -17.35 1.27 -31.50
CA CYS A 310 -16.28 1.68 -30.58
C CYS A 310 -15.50 0.49 -30.01
N LEU A 311 -14.24 0.76 -29.68
CA LEU A 311 -13.37 -0.15 -28.96
C LEU A 311 -13.09 0.40 -27.57
N LEU A 312 -13.17 -0.46 -26.57
CA LEU A 312 -12.77 -0.19 -25.20
C LEU A 312 -11.64 -1.13 -24.84
N PHE A 313 -10.49 -0.58 -24.45
CA PHE A 313 -9.32 -1.35 -24.07
C PHE A 313 -9.03 -1.15 -22.58
N LYS A 314 -9.15 -2.23 -21.82
CA LYS A 314 -8.80 -2.27 -20.40
C LYS A 314 -7.34 -2.71 -20.26
N VAL A 315 -6.50 -1.78 -19.85
CA VAL A 315 -5.05 -1.97 -19.71
C VAL A 315 -4.73 -2.55 -18.32
N ASP A 316 -3.89 -3.57 -18.27
CA ASP A 316 -3.30 -4.11 -17.05
C ASP A 316 -1.79 -3.82 -17.02
N PHE A 317 -1.29 -3.24 -15.94
CA PHE A 317 0.15 -2.98 -15.78
C PHE A 317 0.83 -4.11 -15.00
N GLU A 318 1.98 -4.56 -15.49
CA GLU A 318 2.81 -5.52 -14.79
C GLU A 318 3.53 -4.84 -13.62
N ARG A 319 3.11 -5.16 -12.39
CA ARG A 319 3.78 -4.69 -11.16
C ARG A 319 3.97 -3.17 -11.17
N ALA A 320 2.88 -2.43 -11.40
CA ALA A 320 2.91 -0.99 -11.70
C ALA A 320 3.78 -0.15 -10.76
N TYR A 321 3.77 -0.41 -9.45
CA TYR A 321 4.62 0.34 -8.52
C TYR A 321 6.11 -0.01 -8.66
N ASP A 322 6.46 -1.25 -8.99
CA ASP A 322 7.84 -1.75 -8.89
C ASP A 322 8.71 -1.40 -10.11
N THR A 323 8.11 -0.93 -11.21
CA THR A 323 8.78 -0.81 -12.52
C THR A 323 9.04 0.62 -12.97
N ILE A 324 8.49 1.64 -12.29
CA ILE A 324 8.64 3.05 -12.65
C ILE A 324 10.10 3.49 -12.60
N SER A 325 10.59 4.10 -13.67
CA SER A 325 11.91 4.70 -13.72
C SER A 325 11.94 6.03 -12.94
N TRP A 326 12.91 6.19 -12.05
CA TRP A 326 13.08 7.42 -11.28
C TRP A 326 13.51 8.60 -12.14
N ASN A 327 14.35 8.37 -13.16
CA ASN A 327 14.78 9.40 -14.10
C ASN A 327 13.58 9.99 -14.88
N TYR A 328 12.64 9.14 -15.27
CA TYR A 328 11.40 9.57 -15.91
C TYR A 328 10.55 10.43 -14.97
N LEU A 329 10.30 9.93 -13.75
CA LEU A 329 9.51 10.65 -12.76
C LEU A 329 10.13 12.00 -12.40
N GLU A 330 11.46 12.05 -12.23
CA GLU A 330 12.19 13.28 -11.97
C GLU A 330 11.99 14.31 -13.07
N ARG A 331 12.23 13.91 -14.34
CA ARG A 331 12.04 14.79 -15.49
C ARG A 331 10.60 15.27 -15.64
N LEU A 332 9.62 14.42 -15.33
CA LEU A 332 8.22 14.77 -15.40
C LEU A 332 7.83 15.79 -14.31
N MET A 333 8.30 15.60 -13.08
CA MET A 333 8.08 16.58 -12.01
C MET A 333 8.76 17.92 -12.32
N LEU A 334 9.96 17.92 -12.90
CA LEU A 334 10.59 19.16 -13.36
C LEU A 334 9.74 19.87 -14.43
N LYS A 335 9.17 19.14 -15.38
CA LYS A 335 8.23 19.70 -16.37
C LYS A 335 6.91 20.20 -15.78
N MET A 336 6.50 19.68 -14.62
CA MET A 336 5.31 20.13 -13.89
C MET A 336 5.61 21.33 -12.97
N GLY A 337 6.81 21.91 -13.04
CA GLY A 337 7.16 23.12 -12.29
C GLY A 337 7.46 22.89 -10.81
N PHE A 338 7.79 21.67 -10.38
CA PHE A 338 8.24 21.43 -9.00
C PHE A 338 9.60 22.10 -8.76
N ALA A 339 9.71 22.88 -7.69
CA ALA A 339 10.94 23.57 -7.32
C ALA A 339 12.10 22.60 -7.01
N ASP A 340 13.34 23.02 -7.31
CA ASP A 340 14.57 22.23 -7.12
C ASP A 340 14.70 21.66 -5.69
N ARG A 341 14.33 22.45 -4.67
CA ARG A 341 14.35 21.99 -3.28
C ARG A 341 13.40 20.82 -3.02
N TRP A 342 12.21 20.85 -3.61
CA TRP A 342 11.27 19.73 -3.52
C TRP A 342 11.82 18.49 -4.22
N MET A 343 12.45 18.68 -5.38
CA MET A 343 13.13 17.60 -6.11
C MET A 343 14.26 16.96 -5.28
N LYS A 344 15.04 17.77 -4.57
CA LYS A 344 16.05 17.28 -3.61
C LYS A 344 15.42 16.47 -2.47
N TRP A 345 14.28 16.89 -1.93
CA TRP A 345 13.55 16.10 -0.92
C TRP A 345 13.07 14.76 -1.48
N MET A 346 12.51 14.73 -2.69
CA MET A 346 12.07 13.48 -3.34
C MET A 346 13.25 12.52 -3.60
N LYS A 347 14.39 13.05 -4.06
CA LYS A 347 15.64 12.30 -4.22
C LYS A 347 16.09 11.64 -2.93
N ALA A 348 16.14 12.39 -1.84
CA ALA A 348 16.55 11.89 -0.53
C ALA A 348 15.58 10.85 0.03
N CYS A 349 14.27 11.04 -0.19
CA CYS A 349 13.24 10.14 0.30
C CYS A 349 13.22 8.82 -0.47
N ILE A 350 13.23 8.85 -1.81
CA ILE A 350 12.86 7.70 -2.65
C ILE A 350 14.02 7.20 -3.51
N PHE A 351 14.74 8.10 -4.18
CA PHE A 351 15.68 7.74 -5.25
C PHE A 351 17.03 7.19 -4.78
N ASN A 352 17.21 7.00 -3.46
CA ASN A 352 18.42 6.40 -2.88
C ASN A 352 18.04 5.60 -1.62
N SER A 353 17.29 4.52 -1.82
CA SER A 353 16.87 3.65 -0.71
C SER A 353 17.48 2.25 -0.79
N SER A 354 17.72 1.67 0.38
CA SER A 354 18.11 0.27 0.54
C SER A 354 16.96 -0.52 1.13
N MET A 355 16.84 -1.78 0.71
CA MET A 355 15.74 -2.65 1.11
C MET A 355 16.27 -4.04 1.47
N SER A 356 15.64 -4.66 2.47
CA SER A 356 15.84 -6.08 2.82
C SER A 356 14.51 -6.81 2.78
N VAL A 357 14.48 -8.06 2.33
CA VAL A 357 13.23 -8.84 2.28
C VAL A 357 13.05 -9.61 3.59
N LEU A 358 11.85 -9.57 4.16
CA LEU A 358 11.49 -10.35 5.35
C LEU A 358 10.99 -11.73 4.94
N ILE A 359 11.71 -12.76 5.38
CA ILE A 359 11.38 -14.16 5.14
C ILE A 359 11.15 -14.81 6.50
N ASN A 360 9.90 -15.19 6.76
CA ASN A 360 9.47 -15.81 8.02
C ASN A 360 9.89 -15.02 9.28
N GLY A 361 9.99 -13.69 9.16
CA GLY A 361 10.39 -12.78 10.25
C GLY A 361 11.88 -12.47 10.34
N SER A 362 12.72 -13.09 9.50
CA SER A 362 14.15 -12.80 9.39
C SER A 362 14.44 -11.97 8.13
N PRO A 363 15.17 -10.85 8.22
CA PRO A 363 15.56 -10.07 7.04
C PRO A 363 16.69 -10.77 6.26
N THR A 364 16.68 -10.62 4.94
CA THR A 364 17.86 -10.87 4.09
C THR A 364 18.91 -9.79 4.28
N GLU A 365 20.10 -10.01 3.70
CA GLU A 365 21.02 -8.92 3.39
C GLU A 365 20.31 -7.83 2.58
N ASP A 366 20.73 -6.58 2.78
CA ASP A 366 20.19 -5.44 2.07
C ASP A 366 20.71 -5.36 0.63
N PHE A 367 19.92 -4.70 -0.21
CA PHE A 367 20.29 -4.36 -1.58
C PHE A 367 19.84 -2.95 -1.92
N THR A 368 20.47 -2.34 -2.91
CA THR A 368 20.14 -1.00 -3.39
C THR A 368 19.00 -1.07 -4.39
N VAL A 369 18.03 -0.16 -4.26
CA VAL A 369 16.91 0.00 -5.19
C VAL A 369 17.31 1.04 -6.23
N GLY A 370 17.04 0.79 -7.52
CA GLY A 370 17.30 1.70 -8.63
C GLY A 370 16.07 2.15 -9.43
N LYS A 371 14.91 1.52 -9.19
CA LYS A 371 13.61 1.90 -9.78
C LYS A 371 12.45 1.50 -8.87
N GLY A 372 11.25 1.97 -9.20
CA GLY A 372 10.00 1.63 -8.53
C GLY A 372 9.69 2.49 -7.31
N LEU A 373 8.44 2.43 -6.86
CA LEU A 373 7.88 3.17 -5.75
C LEU A 373 7.53 2.19 -4.62
N ARG A 374 7.88 2.54 -3.38
CA ARG A 374 7.68 1.67 -2.22
C ARG A 374 6.19 1.51 -1.90
N GLN A 375 5.67 0.30 -2.02
CA GLN A 375 4.27 0.02 -1.71
C GLN A 375 4.03 0.03 -0.19
N GLY A 376 3.35 1.07 0.30
CA GLY A 376 3.15 1.31 1.74
C GLY A 376 3.79 2.61 2.24
N ASP A 377 4.58 3.27 1.39
CA ASP A 377 5.06 4.63 1.58
C ASP A 377 3.95 5.64 1.21
N PRO A 378 3.58 6.58 2.10
CA PRO A 378 2.56 7.60 1.85
C PRO A 378 2.75 8.45 0.58
N LEU A 379 3.99 8.67 0.13
CA LEU A 379 4.29 9.43 -1.08
C LEU A 379 4.01 8.65 -2.36
N SER A 380 4.21 7.34 -2.34
CA SER A 380 4.17 6.48 -3.54
C SER A 380 2.87 6.58 -4.35
N PRO A 381 1.66 6.62 -3.76
CA PRO A 381 0.44 6.76 -4.54
C PRO A 381 0.40 8.06 -5.36
N PHE A 382 0.80 9.19 -4.78
CA PHE A 382 0.77 10.48 -5.49
C PHE A 382 1.81 10.57 -6.60
N LEU A 383 3.01 10.04 -6.35
CA LEU A 383 4.06 9.97 -7.37
C LEU A 383 3.70 9.00 -8.50
N PHE A 384 2.95 7.94 -8.18
CA PHE A 384 2.39 7.06 -9.20
C PHE A 384 1.40 7.82 -10.09
N LEU A 385 0.51 8.65 -9.52
CA LEU A 385 -0.41 9.47 -10.32
C LEU A 385 0.33 10.44 -11.23
N ILE A 386 1.40 11.09 -10.74
CA ILE A 386 2.26 11.95 -11.56
C ILE A 386 2.85 11.13 -12.70
N ALA A 387 3.41 9.95 -12.43
CA ALA A 387 3.97 9.09 -13.48
C ALA A 387 2.92 8.67 -14.54
N ALA A 388 1.71 8.32 -14.10
CA ALA A 388 0.59 7.93 -14.95
C ALA A 388 0.02 9.09 -15.78
N GLU A 389 0.13 10.34 -15.30
CA GLU A 389 -0.27 11.53 -16.05
C GLU A 389 0.47 11.66 -17.39
N GLY A 390 1.69 11.13 -17.49
CA GLY A 390 2.40 11.06 -18.77
C GLY A 390 1.66 10.23 -19.84
N LEU A 391 0.97 9.15 -19.46
CA LEU A 391 0.15 8.37 -20.40
C LEU A 391 -1.05 9.21 -20.88
N THR A 392 -1.72 9.89 -19.96
CA THR A 392 -2.80 10.82 -20.29
C THR A 392 -2.33 11.91 -21.25
N GLY A 393 -1.17 12.52 -20.98
CA GLY A 393 -0.55 13.49 -21.86
C GLY A 393 -0.25 12.93 -23.26
N MET A 394 0.24 11.69 -23.37
CA MET A 394 0.50 11.04 -24.66
C MET A 394 -0.79 10.79 -25.45
N VAL A 395 -1.84 10.34 -24.77
CA VAL A 395 -3.16 10.10 -25.40
C VAL A 395 -3.77 11.41 -25.88
N ASN A 396 -3.79 12.45 -25.03
CA ASN A 396 -4.31 13.77 -25.41
C ASN A 396 -3.53 14.35 -26.59
N LYS A 397 -2.19 14.26 -26.57
CA LYS A 397 -1.38 14.71 -27.70
C LYS A 397 -1.72 13.98 -28.99
N ALA A 398 -1.99 12.68 -28.94
CA ALA A 398 -2.38 11.90 -30.10
C ALA A 398 -3.76 12.29 -30.64
N VAL A 399 -4.69 12.69 -29.77
CA VAL A 399 -5.98 13.28 -30.15
C VAL A 399 -5.77 14.63 -30.83
N ASP A 400 -4.99 15.52 -30.23
CA ASP A 400 -4.75 16.88 -30.74
C ASP A 400 -4.15 16.88 -32.16
N ILE A 401 -3.27 15.92 -32.47
CA ILE A 401 -2.66 15.77 -33.81
C ILE A 401 -3.49 14.91 -34.77
N GLY A 402 -4.71 14.51 -34.38
CA GLY A 402 -5.63 13.73 -35.22
C GLY A 402 -5.19 12.28 -35.47
N LYS A 403 -4.30 11.71 -34.64
CA LYS A 403 -3.84 10.31 -34.76
C LYS A 403 -4.67 9.32 -33.94
N PHE A 404 -5.39 9.82 -32.94
CA PHE A 404 -6.31 9.04 -32.13
C PHE A 404 -7.69 9.69 -32.08
N ALA A 405 -8.72 8.96 -32.48
CA ALA A 405 -10.11 9.37 -32.40
C ALA A 405 -10.78 8.76 -31.15
N GLY A 406 -10.80 9.50 -30.04
CA GLY A 406 -11.60 9.15 -28.86
C GLY A 406 -13.11 9.14 -29.14
N PHE A 407 -13.89 8.59 -28.21
CA PHE A 407 -15.35 8.51 -28.33
C PHE A 407 -16.03 9.86 -28.15
N MET A 408 -16.86 10.27 -29.10
CA MET A 408 -17.60 11.54 -29.04
C MET A 408 -18.91 11.37 -28.25
N VAL A 409 -18.96 11.95 -27.05
CA VAL A 409 -20.17 11.96 -26.21
C VAL A 409 -21.19 12.95 -26.77
N ASN A 410 -20.73 14.13 -27.18
CA ASN A 410 -21.49 15.14 -27.94
C ASN A 410 -20.49 16.04 -28.69
N ASP A 411 -20.98 17.09 -29.36
CA ASP A 411 -20.14 18.00 -30.16
C ASP A 411 -19.03 18.72 -29.37
N SER A 412 -19.12 18.74 -28.04
CA SER A 412 -18.21 19.45 -27.14
C SER A 412 -17.36 18.54 -26.23
N ILE A 413 -17.74 17.26 -26.08
CA ILE A 413 -17.15 16.34 -25.11
C ILE A 413 -16.70 15.06 -25.83
N GLN A 414 -15.40 14.81 -25.74
CA GLN A 414 -14.76 13.58 -26.19
C GLN A 414 -14.22 12.80 -24.98
N PHE A 415 -14.29 11.47 -25.06
CA PHE A 415 -13.78 10.55 -24.07
C PHE A 415 -12.75 9.60 -24.69
N GLN A 416 -11.52 9.66 -24.18
CA GLN A 416 -10.38 8.92 -24.71
C GLN A 416 -9.69 8.03 -23.66
N ILE A 417 -9.64 8.50 -22.41
CA ILE A 417 -8.97 7.79 -21.31
C ILE A 417 -9.70 8.01 -19.99
N LEU A 418 -9.74 6.96 -19.18
CA LEU A 418 -10.17 6.98 -17.79
C LEU A 418 -9.18 6.16 -16.96
N GLN A 419 -8.77 6.70 -15.81
CA GLN A 419 -7.84 6.03 -14.92
C GLN A 419 -8.31 6.07 -13.48
N PHE A 420 -8.04 4.97 -12.77
CA PHE A 420 -8.10 4.90 -11.32
C PHE A 420 -6.83 4.23 -10.82
N ALA A 421 -5.82 5.03 -10.49
CA ALA A 421 -4.46 4.56 -10.23
C ALA A 421 -3.95 3.72 -11.42
N ASP A 422 -3.64 2.45 -11.22
CA ASP A 422 -3.16 1.52 -12.25
C ASP A 422 -4.28 0.97 -13.15
N ASP A 423 -5.54 0.98 -12.71
CA ASP A 423 -6.66 0.56 -13.56
C ASP A 423 -6.92 1.63 -14.65
N THR A 424 -6.53 1.35 -15.90
CA THR A 424 -6.66 2.27 -17.03
C THR A 424 -7.60 1.72 -18.11
N ILE A 425 -8.46 2.58 -18.62
CA ILE A 425 -9.36 2.29 -19.75
C ILE A 425 -9.10 3.32 -20.84
N LEU A 426 -8.89 2.84 -22.06
CA LEU A 426 -8.85 3.63 -23.28
C LEU A 426 -10.09 3.34 -24.11
N MET A 427 -10.64 4.36 -24.75
CA MET A 427 -11.78 4.20 -25.65
C MET A 427 -11.59 5.04 -26.90
N GLY A 428 -11.97 4.47 -28.04
CA GLY A 428 -11.93 5.15 -29.32
C GLY A 428 -12.85 4.49 -30.35
N ASP A 429 -12.88 5.04 -31.55
CA ASP A 429 -13.57 4.42 -32.68
C ASP A 429 -13.00 3.03 -33.03
N SER A 430 -13.74 2.26 -33.82
CA SER A 430 -13.31 0.94 -34.27
C SER A 430 -12.42 0.96 -35.53
N SER A 431 -11.48 1.90 -35.66
CA SER A 431 -10.56 1.97 -36.80
C SER A 431 -9.24 1.24 -36.54
N TRP A 432 -8.61 0.74 -37.61
CA TRP A 432 -7.26 0.16 -37.53
C TRP A 432 -6.21 1.19 -37.14
N ASP A 433 -6.39 2.45 -37.52
CA ASP A 433 -5.48 3.53 -37.14
C ASP A 433 -5.54 3.78 -35.63
N ASN A 434 -6.72 3.78 -35.02
CA ASN A 434 -6.84 3.84 -33.57
C ASN A 434 -6.17 2.66 -32.86
N ILE A 435 -6.34 1.43 -33.37
CA ILE A 435 -5.71 0.24 -32.78
C ILE A 435 -4.18 0.36 -32.84
N ARG A 436 -3.62 0.77 -33.98
CA ARG A 436 -2.18 0.99 -34.13
C ARG A 436 -1.68 2.11 -33.22
N THR A 437 -2.35 3.25 -33.21
CA THR A 437 -2.01 4.39 -32.37
C THR A 437 -2.05 4.01 -30.89
N MET A 438 -3.06 3.26 -30.45
CA MET A 438 -3.17 2.75 -29.08
C MET A 438 -1.97 1.87 -28.73
N LYS A 439 -1.61 0.89 -29.58
CA LYS A 439 -0.42 0.05 -29.36
C LYS A 439 0.86 0.89 -29.27
N SER A 440 1.02 1.87 -30.17
CA SER A 440 2.19 2.75 -30.21
C SER A 440 2.30 3.65 -28.97
N ILE A 441 1.20 4.25 -28.51
CA ILE A 441 1.19 5.06 -27.28
C ILE A 441 1.58 4.19 -26.08
N LEU A 442 0.98 3.02 -25.95
CA LEU A 442 1.21 2.09 -24.85
C LEU A 442 2.66 1.60 -24.81
N ARG A 443 3.21 1.18 -25.95
CA ARG A 443 4.63 0.78 -26.04
C ARG A 443 5.59 1.96 -25.84
N GLY A 444 5.27 3.12 -26.39
CA GLY A 444 6.03 4.35 -26.17
C GLY A 444 6.06 4.72 -24.68
N PHE A 445 4.91 4.63 -24.01
CA PHE A 445 4.80 4.89 -22.57
C PHE A 445 5.62 3.90 -21.74
N GLU A 446 5.59 2.60 -22.07
CA GLU A 446 6.44 1.58 -21.44
C GLU A 446 7.94 1.90 -21.59
N LEU A 447 8.37 2.35 -22.78
CA LEU A 447 9.77 2.72 -23.05
C LEU A 447 10.23 3.92 -22.21
N VAL A 448 9.43 4.99 -22.17
CA VAL A 448 9.81 6.22 -21.45
C VAL A 448 9.69 6.08 -19.93
N SER A 449 8.63 5.45 -19.43
CA SER A 449 8.31 5.40 -18.01
C SER A 449 8.86 4.20 -17.27
N GLY A 450 9.15 3.10 -17.99
CA GLY A 450 9.45 1.79 -17.40
C GLY A 450 8.20 1.01 -16.96
N LEU A 451 7.00 1.60 -16.99
CA LEU A 451 5.76 0.91 -16.66
C LEU A 451 5.40 -0.10 -17.74
N LYS A 452 5.68 -1.37 -17.44
CA LYS A 452 5.42 -2.47 -18.35
C LYS A 452 3.93 -2.81 -18.44
N ILE A 453 3.45 -2.97 -19.65
CA ILE A 453 2.05 -3.33 -19.92
C ILE A 453 1.93 -4.85 -20.05
N ASN A 454 0.95 -5.41 -19.36
CA ASN A 454 0.61 -6.81 -19.45
C ASN A 454 -0.49 -7.01 -20.50
N PHE A 455 -0.09 -7.10 -21.77
CA PHE A 455 -1.04 -7.31 -22.88
C PHE A 455 -1.84 -8.62 -22.75
N VAL A 456 -1.24 -9.67 -22.18
CA VAL A 456 -1.90 -10.96 -21.93
C VAL A 456 -3.08 -10.82 -20.96
N LYS A 457 -2.93 -10.00 -19.91
CA LYS A 457 -4.00 -9.73 -18.93
C LYS A 457 -4.92 -8.59 -19.35
N SER A 458 -4.47 -7.72 -20.25
CA SER A 458 -5.28 -6.65 -20.82
C SER A 458 -6.40 -7.25 -21.69
N LYS A 459 -7.51 -6.52 -21.79
CA LYS A 459 -8.73 -7.00 -22.45
C LYS A 459 -9.29 -5.96 -23.40
N LEU A 460 -9.63 -6.38 -24.61
CA LEU A 460 -10.31 -5.57 -25.61
C LEU A 460 -11.81 -5.90 -25.65
N TYR A 461 -12.64 -4.87 -25.71
CA TYR A 461 -14.10 -4.98 -25.75
C TYR A 461 -14.61 -4.19 -26.96
N GLY A 462 -15.51 -4.80 -27.75
CA GLY A 462 -16.17 -4.14 -28.88
C GLY A 462 -17.60 -3.71 -28.54
N ILE A 463 -18.00 -2.52 -28.96
CA ILE A 463 -19.37 -2.01 -28.88
C ILE A 463 -19.86 -1.79 -30.32
N ASN A 464 -20.88 -2.55 -30.74
CA ASN A 464 -21.39 -2.57 -32.12
C ASN A 464 -20.31 -2.88 -33.17
N VAL A 465 -19.31 -3.68 -32.81
CA VAL A 465 -18.20 -4.08 -33.69
C VAL A 465 -18.35 -5.55 -34.09
N GLU A 466 -18.04 -5.88 -35.34
CA GLU A 466 -18.03 -7.26 -35.84
C GLU A 466 -17.01 -8.13 -35.11
N ALA A 467 -17.39 -9.38 -34.82
CA ALA A 467 -16.54 -10.32 -34.07
C ALA A 467 -15.20 -10.60 -34.75
N ASN A 468 -15.18 -10.70 -36.09
CA ASN A 468 -13.95 -10.95 -36.85
C ASN A 468 -12.96 -9.78 -36.74
N PHE A 469 -13.47 -8.54 -36.83
CA PHE A 469 -12.63 -7.36 -36.63
C PHE A 469 -12.10 -7.30 -35.18
N LEU A 470 -12.95 -7.56 -34.18
CA LEU A 470 -12.54 -7.53 -32.78
C LEU A 470 -11.47 -8.58 -32.47
N ALA A 471 -11.60 -9.79 -33.02
CA ALA A 471 -10.61 -10.86 -32.89
C ALA A 471 -9.27 -10.49 -33.55
N ALA A 472 -9.31 -9.92 -34.76
CA ALA A 472 -8.11 -9.45 -35.46
C ALA A 472 -7.42 -8.30 -34.70
N ALA A 473 -8.20 -7.35 -34.17
CA ALA A 473 -7.70 -6.24 -33.37
C ALA A 473 -7.04 -6.71 -32.07
N ALA A 474 -7.66 -7.66 -31.36
CA ALA A 474 -7.11 -8.23 -30.14
C ALA A 474 -5.80 -8.99 -30.40
N SER A 475 -5.77 -9.79 -31.49
CA SER A 475 -4.55 -10.46 -31.95
C SER A 475 -3.43 -9.46 -32.23
N PHE A 476 -3.73 -8.37 -32.95
CA PHE A 476 -2.75 -7.31 -33.21
C PHE A 476 -2.23 -6.65 -31.93
N LEU A 477 -3.06 -6.48 -30.90
CA LEU A 477 -2.65 -5.92 -29.61
C LEU A 477 -1.91 -6.92 -28.71
N ASP A 478 -1.72 -8.17 -29.12
CA ASP A 478 -1.19 -9.26 -28.29
C ASP A 478 -2.04 -9.51 -27.03
N CYS A 479 -3.36 -9.28 -27.12
CA CYS A 479 -4.29 -9.41 -26.01
C CYS A 479 -5.46 -10.34 -26.34
N SER A 480 -6.31 -10.61 -25.34
CA SER A 480 -7.58 -11.30 -25.57
C SER A 480 -8.74 -10.29 -25.64
N HIS A 481 -9.79 -10.64 -26.37
CA HIS A 481 -11.05 -9.89 -26.32
C HIS A 481 -12.03 -10.56 -25.35
N ASP A 482 -13.00 -9.79 -24.86
CA ASP A 482 -14.05 -10.26 -23.96
C ASP A 482 -15.34 -9.45 -24.21
N SER A 483 -16.43 -9.87 -23.57
CA SER A 483 -17.76 -9.30 -23.75
C SER A 483 -18.16 -8.35 -22.61
N ILE A 484 -19.04 -7.40 -22.92
CA ILE A 484 -19.67 -6.52 -21.93
C ILE A 484 -20.94 -7.23 -21.44
N PRO A 485 -21.17 -7.35 -20.11
CA PRO A 485 -20.54 -6.60 -19.02
C PRO A 485 -19.25 -7.19 -18.45
N PHE A 486 -18.37 -6.31 -17.95
CA PHE A 486 -17.12 -6.70 -17.27
C PHE A 486 -16.97 -6.03 -15.91
N LYS A 487 -16.02 -6.49 -15.08
CA LYS A 487 -15.75 -5.88 -13.77
C LYS A 487 -14.71 -4.76 -13.87
N PHE A 488 -15.06 -3.58 -13.36
CA PHE A 488 -14.15 -2.44 -13.17
C PHE A 488 -14.29 -1.95 -11.73
N LEU A 489 -13.18 -1.82 -11.01
CA LEU A 489 -13.16 -1.42 -9.59
C LEU A 489 -14.08 -2.27 -8.69
N GLY A 490 -14.27 -3.55 -9.06
CA GLY A 490 -15.13 -4.49 -8.35
C GLY A 490 -16.62 -4.42 -8.70
N ILE A 491 -17.04 -3.49 -9.56
CA ILE A 491 -18.44 -3.28 -9.96
C ILE A 491 -18.64 -3.77 -11.41
N PRO A 492 -19.76 -4.46 -11.72
CA PRO A 492 -20.09 -4.80 -13.10
C PRO A 492 -20.45 -3.53 -13.90
N VAL A 493 -19.78 -3.33 -15.02
CA VAL A 493 -19.96 -2.19 -15.94
C VAL A 493 -20.60 -2.66 -17.24
N GLY A 494 -21.55 -1.89 -17.75
CA GLY A 494 -22.33 -2.19 -18.95
C GLY A 494 -23.38 -3.28 -18.74
N ALA A 495 -23.63 -3.66 -17.48
CA ALA A 495 -24.65 -4.61 -17.08
C ALA A 495 -26.01 -3.93 -16.98
N ASN A 496 -27.09 -4.66 -17.29
CA ASN A 496 -28.44 -4.12 -17.12
C ASN A 496 -28.84 -4.17 -15.63
N PRO A 497 -29.03 -3.02 -14.95
CA PRO A 497 -29.36 -2.98 -13.53
C PRO A 497 -30.78 -3.50 -13.24
N ARG A 498 -31.65 -3.62 -14.24
CA ARG A 498 -33.00 -4.17 -14.09
C ARG A 498 -33.02 -5.71 -14.02
N ARG A 499 -31.91 -6.39 -14.32
CA ARG A 499 -31.84 -7.86 -14.29
C ARG A 499 -31.38 -8.37 -12.93
N GLN A 500 -32.10 -9.33 -12.36
CA GLN A 500 -31.73 -10.01 -11.11
C GLN A 500 -30.31 -10.60 -11.17
N ALA A 501 -29.90 -11.13 -12.32
CA ALA A 501 -28.56 -11.70 -12.54
C ALA A 501 -27.42 -10.70 -12.29
N THR A 502 -27.65 -9.40 -12.48
CA THR A 502 -26.65 -8.34 -12.22
C THR A 502 -26.38 -8.18 -10.72
N TRP A 503 -27.39 -8.38 -9.87
CA TRP A 503 -27.30 -8.21 -8.41
C TRP A 503 -26.88 -9.48 -7.68
N LYS A 504 -27.09 -10.65 -8.28
CA LYS A 504 -26.77 -11.97 -7.69
C LYS A 504 -25.34 -12.08 -7.12
N PRO A 505 -24.26 -11.64 -7.82
CA PRO A 505 -22.91 -11.72 -7.27
C PRO A 505 -22.68 -10.84 -6.03
N ILE A 506 -23.38 -9.71 -5.95
CA ILE A 506 -23.31 -8.81 -4.78
C ILE A 506 -23.99 -9.48 -3.58
N VAL A 507 -25.18 -10.05 -3.80
CA VAL A 507 -25.90 -10.82 -2.78
C VAL A 507 -25.06 -12.01 -2.30
N GLU A 508 -24.48 -12.80 -3.22
CA GLU A 508 -23.61 -13.91 -2.86
C GLU A 508 -22.37 -13.47 -2.06
N SER A 509 -21.77 -12.32 -2.41
CA SER A 509 -20.65 -11.75 -1.65
C SER A 509 -21.07 -11.36 -0.22
N MET A 510 -22.26 -10.76 -0.06
CA MET A 510 -22.83 -10.44 1.24
C MET A 510 -23.14 -11.71 2.03
N THR A 511 -23.78 -12.71 1.42
CA THR A 511 -24.08 -14.01 2.05
C THR A 511 -22.79 -14.71 2.48
N LYS A 512 -21.74 -14.71 1.65
CA LYS A 512 -20.42 -15.26 2.02
C LYS A 512 -19.76 -14.49 3.16
N ARG A 513 -19.95 -13.17 3.23
CA ARG A 513 -19.47 -12.38 4.38
C ARG A 513 -20.23 -12.75 5.65
N LEU A 514 -21.55 -12.91 5.58
CA LEU A 514 -22.41 -13.28 6.71
C LEU A 514 -22.18 -14.73 7.19
N SER A 515 -22.00 -15.69 6.27
CA SER A 515 -21.73 -17.09 6.64
C SER A 515 -20.37 -17.27 7.33
N ASN A 516 -19.39 -16.42 6.99
CA ASN A 516 -18.13 -16.33 7.71
C ASN A 516 -18.27 -15.78 9.14
N TRP A 517 -19.43 -15.25 9.53
CA TRP A 517 -19.70 -14.79 10.89
C TRP A 517 -20.34 -15.91 11.72
N ASN A 518 -21.26 -16.67 11.14
CA ASN A 518 -21.89 -17.85 11.79
C ASN A 518 -20.89 -18.96 12.12
N SER A 519 -19.77 -19.03 11.40
CA SER A 519 -18.70 -20.04 11.58
C SER A 519 -17.57 -19.60 12.52
N ARG A 520 -17.63 -18.37 13.06
CA ARG A 520 -16.65 -17.91 14.05
C ARG A 520 -17.18 -18.28 15.43
N ASN A 521 -16.31 -18.86 16.26
CA ASN A 521 -16.54 -19.09 17.69
C ASN A 521 -16.60 -17.75 18.46
N LEU A 522 -17.46 -16.83 18.02
CA LEU A 522 -17.77 -15.58 18.69
C LEU A 522 -18.85 -15.88 19.74
N SER A 523 -18.71 -15.31 20.93
CA SER A 523 -19.77 -15.38 21.93
C SER A 523 -21.04 -14.69 21.42
N PHE A 524 -22.21 -15.09 21.92
CA PHE A 524 -23.49 -14.51 21.52
C PHE A 524 -23.54 -12.98 21.72
N GLY A 525 -22.91 -12.47 22.79
CA GLY A 525 -22.73 -11.04 23.05
C GLY A 525 -21.79 -10.33 22.07
N GLY A 526 -20.79 -11.04 21.55
CA GLY A 526 -19.98 -10.59 20.41
C GLY A 526 -20.82 -10.49 19.13
N SER A 527 -21.69 -11.46 18.88
CA SER A 527 -22.55 -11.47 17.68
C SER A 527 -23.65 -10.39 17.68
N THR A 528 -24.19 -10.01 18.85
CA THR A 528 -25.31 -9.06 18.97
C THR A 528 -24.91 -7.60 19.09
N LYS A 529 -23.75 -7.26 19.69
CA LYS A 529 -23.22 -5.87 19.71
C LYS A 529 -22.68 -5.38 18.35
N HIS A 530 -22.82 -6.19 17.31
CA HIS A 530 -22.40 -5.89 15.93
C HIS A 530 -23.57 -5.60 14.97
N TYR A 531 -24.81 -5.57 15.48
CA TYR A 531 -25.98 -5.07 14.74
C TYR A 531 -26.08 -3.55 14.80
#